data_AF-A0A8H5ZY72-F1
#
_entry.id   AF-A0A8H5ZY72-F1
#
_cell.length_a   1.000
_cell.length_b   1.000
_cell.length_c   1.000
_cell.angle_alpha   90.00
_cell.angle_beta   90.00
_cell.angle_gamma   90.00
#
_symmetry.space_group_name_H-M   'P 1'
#
loop_
_entity.id
_entity.type
_entity.pdbx_description
1 polymer ?
#
loop_
_entity_poly.entity_id
_entity_poly.type
_entity_poly.pdbx_seq_one_letter_code
_entity_poly.pdbx_strand_id
1 'polypeptide(L)'
;MASSSSNSPPVTAQTLFCPNIFQRQLMRSFAGHKIPRYLFRLVAPETAGDMTTSTVTPPAWMWARINSPEDIFRRDPEDAASLLYSHLKWKCDDDCNLISWTSSLLLTLQYGFYRHVKDSNKPRLNEISLFILNTRGFPEGTFIKDTDAMKALKGYSTDIKDFLEF
;
A
#
# COMPACT_ATOMS: atom_id res chain seq x y z
N MET A 1 -6.98 -28.05 33.04
CA MET A 1 -6.18 -26.80 33.14
C MET A 1 -6.59 -25.93 31.99
N ALA A 2 -7.16 -24.77 32.31
CA ALA A 2 -7.75 -23.86 31.35
C ALA A 2 -6.71 -22.88 30.77
N SER A 3 -7.06 -22.41 29.57
CA SER A 3 -6.74 -21.13 28.96
C SER A 3 -5.67 -21.12 27.87
N SER A 4 -6.20 -21.23 26.66
CA SER A 4 -5.73 -20.63 25.41
C SER A 4 -5.27 -19.17 25.57
N SER A 5 -4.16 -18.83 24.92
CA SER A 5 -3.84 -17.47 24.50
C SER A 5 -3.44 -17.51 23.02
N SER A 6 -4.46 -17.53 22.17
CA SER A 6 -4.36 -17.09 20.79
C SER A 6 -4.10 -15.59 20.80
N ASN A 7 -2.82 -15.20 20.75
CA ASN A 7 -2.45 -13.80 20.50
C ASN A 7 -2.63 -13.49 19.02
N SER A 8 -3.89 -13.41 18.59
CA SER A 8 -4.24 -12.69 17.38
C SER A 8 -4.12 -11.19 17.70
N PRO A 9 -3.39 -10.39 16.91
CA PRO A 9 -3.37 -8.95 17.12
C PRO A 9 -4.80 -8.38 16.99
N PRO A 10 -5.15 -7.36 17.79
CA PRO A 10 -6.50 -6.80 17.80
C PRO A 10 -6.87 -6.24 16.42
N VAL A 11 -8.13 -6.46 16.04
CA VAL A 11 -8.77 -6.14 14.74
C VAL A 11 -8.88 -4.62 14.45
N THR A 12 -8.18 -3.73 15.15
CA THR A 12 -8.58 -2.31 15.26
C THR A 12 -7.46 -1.30 15.10
N ALA A 13 -6.55 -1.49 14.15
CA ALA A 13 -5.54 -0.47 13.88
C ALA A 13 -5.35 -0.26 12.37
N GLN A 14 -6.45 -0.06 11.65
CA GLN A 14 -6.38 0.38 10.26
C GLN A 14 -6.04 1.88 10.22
N THR A 15 -4.88 2.24 9.68
CA THR A 15 -4.54 3.65 9.39
C THR A 15 -5.29 4.11 8.14
N LEU A 16 -6.17 5.10 8.29
CA LEU A 16 -6.90 5.71 7.17
C LEU A 16 -6.14 6.93 6.64
N PHE A 17 -6.19 7.14 5.32
CA PHE A 17 -5.74 8.37 4.68
C PHE A 17 -6.67 9.52 5.03
N CYS A 18 -6.12 10.57 5.65
CA CYS A 18 -6.84 11.73 6.14
C CYS A 18 -6.22 13.03 5.60
N PRO A 19 -6.25 13.26 4.28
CA PRO A 19 -5.73 14.49 3.68
C PRO A 19 -6.47 15.72 4.20
N ASN A 20 -5.76 16.84 4.35
CA ASN A 20 -6.37 18.11 4.71
C ASN A 20 -7.27 18.65 3.56
N ILE A 21 -8.04 19.70 3.84
CA ILE A 21 -9.04 20.20 2.89
C ILE A 21 -8.43 20.67 1.56
N PHE A 22 -7.21 21.24 1.59
CA PHE A 22 -6.52 21.71 0.40
C PHE A 22 -5.99 20.53 -0.43
N GLN A 23 -5.39 19.52 0.22
CA GLN A 23 -4.97 18.29 -0.43
C GLN A 23 -6.15 17.56 -1.06
N ARG A 24 -7.28 17.46 -0.35
CA ARG A 24 -8.51 16.80 -0.86
C ARG A 24 -9.05 17.47 -2.13
N GLN A 25 -8.91 18.79 -2.28
CA GLN A 25 -9.29 19.50 -3.50
C GLN A 25 -8.42 19.11 -4.72
N LEU A 26 -7.14 18.80 -4.50
CA LEU A 26 -6.22 18.34 -5.54
C LEU A 26 -6.47 16.87 -5.93
N MET A 27 -7.04 16.09 -5.02
CA MET A 27 -7.26 14.65 -5.11
C MET A 27 -8.68 14.31 -5.62
N ARG A 28 -8.94 14.56 -6.90
CA ARG A 28 -10.29 14.42 -7.49
C ARG A 28 -10.90 13.02 -7.36
N SER A 29 -10.09 11.96 -7.44
CA SER A 29 -10.59 10.58 -7.35
C SER A 29 -10.93 10.23 -5.90
N PHE A 30 -10.09 10.65 -4.96
CA PHE A 30 -10.34 10.51 -3.53
C PHE A 30 -11.59 11.27 -3.08
N ALA A 31 -11.71 12.56 -3.44
CA ALA A 31 -12.84 13.40 -3.08
C ALA A 31 -14.19 12.91 -3.67
N GLY A 32 -14.14 12.23 -4.82
CA GLY A 32 -15.31 11.61 -5.45
C GLY A 32 -15.49 10.13 -5.13
N HIS A 33 -14.77 9.59 -4.14
CA HIS A 33 -14.83 8.18 -3.72
C HIS A 33 -14.69 7.18 -4.87
N LYS A 34 -13.87 7.52 -5.87
CA LYS A 34 -13.67 6.73 -7.09
C LYS A 34 -12.66 5.61 -6.85
N ILE A 35 -13.06 4.65 -6.02
CA ILE A 35 -12.27 3.44 -5.75
C ILE A 35 -12.83 2.28 -6.59
N PRO A 36 -11.99 1.59 -7.38
CA PRO A 36 -12.40 0.38 -8.08
C PRO A 36 -12.98 -0.66 -7.12
N ARG A 37 -14.05 -1.34 -7.55
CA ARG A 37 -14.70 -2.38 -6.73
C ARG A 37 -13.77 -3.53 -6.39
N TYR A 38 -12.90 -3.89 -7.33
CA TYR A 38 -11.93 -4.96 -7.16
C TYR A 38 -10.52 -4.40 -7.29
N LEU A 39 -9.68 -4.77 -6.34
CA LEU A 39 -8.26 -4.51 -6.34
C LEU A 39 -7.50 -5.84 -6.32
N PHE A 40 -6.36 -5.86 -6.98
CA PHE A 40 -5.54 -7.03 -7.18
C PHE A 40 -4.14 -6.78 -6.61
N ARG A 41 -3.60 -7.80 -5.94
CA ARG A 41 -2.20 -7.81 -5.49
C ARG A 41 -1.64 -9.21 -5.66
N LEU A 42 -0.39 -9.25 -6.07
CA LEU A 42 0.37 -10.49 -6.18
C LEU A 42 1.30 -10.61 -4.99
N VAL A 43 1.40 -11.81 -4.43
CA VAL A 43 2.30 -12.16 -3.33
C VAL A 43 3.14 -13.35 -3.74
N ALA A 44 4.45 -13.15 -3.76
CA ALA A 44 5.49 -14.15 -3.93
C ALA A 44 6.34 -14.24 -2.64
N PRO A 45 7.19 -15.28 -2.45
CA PRO A 45 7.93 -15.48 -1.20
C PRO A 45 8.81 -14.30 -0.73
N GLU A 46 9.28 -13.45 -1.64
CA GLU A 46 10.08 -12.24 -1.33
C GLU A 46 9.25 -10.94 -1.43
N THR A 47 7.94 -11.03 -1.20
CA THR A 47 7.07 -9.83 -1.16
C THR A 47 7.17 -9.18 0.20
N ALA A 48 7.42 -7.88 0.22
CA ALA A 48 7.46 -7.10 1.45
C ALA A 48 6.08 -7.03 2.13
N GLY A 49 6.09 -7.14 3.46
CA GLY A 49 4.90 -7.22 4.31
C GLY A 49 4.39 -8.65 4.48
N ASP A 50 3.44 -8.82 5.39
CA ASP A 50 2.75 -10.09 5.60
C ASP A 50 1.31 -10.01 5.06
N MET A 51 0.85 -11.06 4.41
CA MET A 51 -0.48 -11.11 3.81
C MET A 51 -1.10 -12.49 3.97
N THR A 52 -2.21 -12.52 4.71
CA THR A 52 -3.08 -13.68 4.80
C THR A 52 -4.38 -13.41 4.04
N THR A 53 -5.25 -14.41 3.95
CA THR A 53 -6.59 -14.23 3.37
C THR A 53 -7.47 -13.25 4.15
N SER A 54 -7.12 -12.95 5.40
CA SER A 54 -7.88 -12.06 6.30
C SER A 54 -7.18 -10.75 6.64
N THR A 55 -5.85 -10.68 6.51
CA THR A 55 -5.05 -9.55 7.00
C THR A 55 -3.97 -9.14 6.02
N VAL A 56 -3.66 -7.85 6.02
CA VAL A 56 -2.62 -7.23 5.21
C VAL A 56 -1.80 -6.34 6.13
N THR A 57 -0.53 -6.67 6.31
CA THR A 57 0.36 -6.03 7.27
C THR A 57 1.56 -5.45 6.53
N PRO A 58 1.71 -4.11 6.47
CA PRO A 58 2.88 -3.48 5.88
C PRO A 58 4.18 -3.83 6.63
N PRO A 59 5.35 -3.72 5.97
CA PRO A 59 6.66 -3.86 6.63
C PRO A 59 6.80 -3.05 7.93
N ALA A 60 6.32 -1.80 7.94
CA ALA A 60 6.36 -0.90 9.10
C ALA A 60 5.72 -1.47 10.38
N TRP A 61 4.77 -2.39 10.24
CA TRP A 61 4.08 -3.01 11.37
C TRP A 61 4.81 -4.24 11.90
N MET A 62 5.69 -4.85 11.11
CA MET A 62 6.31 -6.12 11.46
C MET A 62 7.47 -5.95 12.46
N TRP A 63 8.18 -4.83 12.39
CA TRP A 63 9.45 -4.65 13.09
C TRP A 63 9.40 -3.86 14.40
N ALA A 64 8.20 -3.51 14.90
CA ALA A 64 7.96 -2.83 16.18
C ALA A 64 8.77 -1.54 16.44
N ARG A 65 9.51 -1.02 15.46
CA ARG A 65 10.29 0.23 15.56
C ARG A 65 9.40 1.47 15.53
N ILE A 66 8.20 1.34 14.96
CA ILE A 66 7.22 2.41 14.85
C ILE A 66 6.04 2.06 15.78
N ASN A 67 5.88 2.83 16.86
CA ASN A 67 4.82 2.62 17.87
C ASN A 67 3.39 2.71 17.30
N SER A 68 3.22 3.38 16.15
CA SER A 68 2.00 3.37 15.35
C SER A 68 2.30 3.96 13.97
N PRO A 69 1.97 3.28 12.86
CA PRO A 69 2.19 3.83 11.54
C PRO A 69 1.21 4.97 11.28
N GLU A 70 1.79 6.15 11.08
CA GLU A 70 1.08 7.40 10.88
C GLU A 70 0.60 7.55 9.42
N ASP A 71 -0.58 8.13 9.25
CA ASP A 71 -1.07 8.56 7.94
C ASP A 71 -0.03 9.45 7.24
N ILE A 72 0.26 9.16 5.97
CA ILE A 72 1.25 9.90 5.19
C ILE A 72 0.92 11.40 5.11
N PHE A 73 -0.36 11.78 5.17
CA PHE A 73 -0.77 13.19 5.12
C PHE A 73 -0.65 13.94 6.46
N ARG A 74 -0.31 13.24 7.54
CA ARG A 74 -0.05 13.83 8.87
C ARG A 74 1.43 14.05 9.17
N ARG A 75 2.31 13.43 8.37
CA ARG A 75 3.76 13.63 8.43
C ARG A 75 4.14 15.01 7.89
N ASP A 76 5.41 15.38 8.13
CA ASP A 76 6.01 16.50 7.42
C ASP A 76 5.87 16.30 5.89
N PRO A 77 5.47 17.32 5.11
CA PRO A 77 5.21 17.16 3.69
C PRO A 77 6.41 16.69 2.85
N GLU A 78 7.64 17.07 3.21
CA GLU A 78 8.85 16.65 2.49
C GLU A 78 9.15 15.18 2.80
N ASP A 79 9.04 14.78 4.07
CA ASP A 79 9.17 13.38 4.50
C ASP A 79 8.09 12.49 3.86
N ALA A 80 6.85 12.97 3.82
CA ALA A 80 5.73 12.30 3.17
C ALA A 80 6.00 12.08 1.68
N ALA A 81 6.49 13.11 0.98
CA ALA A 81 6.80 13.02 -0.44
C ALA A 81 7.96 12.05 -0.71
N SER A 82 9.01 12.07 0.12
CA SER A 82 10.15 11.16 0.05
C SER A 82 9.73 9.70 0.30
N LEU A 83 8.88 9.45 1.30
CA LEU A 83 8.34 8.12 1.60
C LEU A 83 7.49 7.61 0.44
N LEU A 84 6.59 8.46 -0.11
CA LEU A 84 5.77 8.09 -1.27
C LEU A 84 6.66 7.75 -2.48
N TYR A 85 7.67 8.57 -2.77
CA TYR A 85 8.55 8.34 -3.92
C TYR A 85 9.33 7.03 -3.79
N SER A 86 9.90 6.78 -2.60
CA SER A 86 10.62 5.55 -2.30
C SER A 86 9.72 4.32 -2.43
N HIS A 87 8.46 4.43 -1.98
CA HIS A 87 7.44 3.38 -2.14
C HIS A 87 7.13 3.09 -3.61
N LEU A 88 6.89 4.13 -4.42
CA LEU A 88 6.61 4.00 -5.86
C LEU A 88 7.80 3.40 -6.64
N LYS A 89 9.03 3.63 -6.19
CA LYS A 89 10.26 3.05 -6.74
C LYS A 89 10.59 1.66 -6.20
N TRP A 90 9.77 1.10 -5.30
CA TRP A 90 10.02 -0.19 -4.65
C TRP A 90 11.34 -0.21 -3.86
N LYS A 91 11.71 0.93 -3.28
CA LYS A 91 12.92 1.14 -2.45
C LYS A 91 12.58 1.40 -0.98
N CYS A 92 11.36 1.10 -0.59
CA CYS A 92 10.84 1.37 0.74
C CYS A 92 11.03 0.10 1.57
N ASP A 93 11.99 0.16 2.50
CA ASP A 93 12.38 -0.97 3.34
C ASP A 93 11.42 -1.11 4.55
N ASP A 94 11.97 -1.34 5.74
CA ASP A 94 11.22 -1.73 6.93
C ASP A 94 10.23 -0.67 7.44
N ASP A 95 10.39 0.61 7.08
CA ASP A 95 9.52 1.70 7.55
C ASP A 95 8.32 1.95 6.62
N CYS A 96 8.14 1.12 5.59
CA CYS A 96 7.04 1.28 4.65
C CYS A 96 5.69 0.90 5.26
N ASN A 97 4.82 1.88 5.45
CA ASN A 97 3.46 1.65 5.93
C ASN A 97 2.41 1.63 4.81
N LEU A 98 2.84 1.63 3.55
CA LEU A 98 1.99 1.59 2.37
C LEU A 98 1.99 0.20 1.74
N ILE A 99 0.84 -0.21 1.19
CA ILE A 99 0.68 -1.44 0.42
C ILE A 99 0.08 -1.11 -0.94
N SER A 100 0.79 -1.45 -2.01
CA SER A 100 0.32 -1.23 -3.38
C SER A 100 -0.72 -2.25 -3.80
N TRP A 101 -1.77 -1.76 -4.46
CA TRP A 101 -2.81 -2.54 -5.13
C TRP A 101 -2.98 -2.00 -6.55
N THR A 102 -3.42 -2.85 -7.47
CA THR A 102 -3.77 -2.41 -8.83
C THR A 102 -5.22 -2.75 -9.16
N SER A 103 -5.82 -1.99 -10.06
CA SER A 103 -7.15 -2.28 -10.62
C SER A 103 -7.10 -3.11 -11.91
N SER A 104 -5.90 -3.39 -12.42
CA SER A 104 -5.70 -4.16 -13.65
C SER A 104 -5.25 -5.58 -13.34
N LEU A 105 -6.17 -6.54 -13.49
CA LEU A 105 -5.85 -7.97 -13.37
C LEU A 105 -4.76 -8.38 -14.36
N LEU A 106 -4.81 -7.87 -15.60
CA LEU A 106 -3.81 -8.19 -16.62
C LEU A 106 -2.40 -7.77 -16.19
N LEU A 107 -2.27 -6.56 -15.63
CA LEU A 107 -0.99 -6.09 -15.11
C LEU A 107 -0.49 -6.96 -13.95
N THR A 108 -1.39 -7.37 -13.05
CA THR A 108 -1.04 -8.29 -11.95
C THR A 108 -0.54 -9.63 -12.46
N LEU A 109 -1.20 -10.22 -13.46
CA LEU A 109 -0.79 -11.50 -14.05
C LEU A 109 0.56 -11.38 -14.77
N GLN A 110 0.75 -10.32 -15.56
CA GLN A 110 2.04 -10.04 -16.20
C GLN A 110 3.16 -9.89 -15.16
N TYR A 111 2.89 -9.17 -14.07
CA TYR A 111 3.84 -9.02 -12.97
C TYR A 111 4.13 -10.37 -12.29
N GLY A 112 3.16 -11.27 -12.17
CA GLY A 112 3.37 -12.63 -11.66
C GLY A 112 4.36 -13.43 -12.49
N PHE A 113 4.20 -13.42 -13.81
CA PHE A 113 5.15 -14.06 -14.72
C PHE A 113 6.53 -13.40 -14.66
N TYR A 114 6.59 -12.07 -14.51
CA TYR A 114 7.84 -11.36 -14.30
C TYR A 114 8.55 -11.84 -13.03
N ARG A 115 7.85 -11.90 -11.89
CA ARG A 115 8.39 -12.37 -10.59
C ARG A 115 8.88 -13.82 -10.68
N HIS A 116 8.11 -14.71 -11.33
CA HIS A 116 8.52 -16.10 -11.58
C HIS A 116 9.90 -16.21 -12.27
N VAL A 117 10.16 -15.33 -13.23
CA VAL A 117 11.39 -15.37 -14.05
C VAL A 117 12.55 -14.58 -13.43
N LYS A 118 12.23 -13.48 -12.71
CA LYS A 118 13.22 -12.46 -12.33
C LYS A 118 13.59 -12.44 -10.86
N ASP A 119 12.76 -13.01 -9.98
CA ASP A 119 13.11 -13.11 -8.57
C ASP A 119 14.32 -14.04 -8.40
N SER A 120 15.18 -13.73 -7.43
CA SER A 120 16.43 -14.44 -7.19
C SER A 120 16.19 -15.93 -6.87
N ASN A 121 15.13 -16.20 -6.10
CA ASN A 121 14.71 -17.54 -5.72
C ASN A 121 13.86 -18.26 -6.79
N LYS A 122 13.49 -17.59 -7.89
CA LYS A 122 12.69 -18.13 -9.02
C LYS A 122 11.48 -18.94 -8.54
N PRO A 123 10.51 -18.31 -7.86
CA PRO A 123 9.42 -19.02 -7.24
C PRO A 123 8.59 -19.70 -8.31
N ARG A 124 8.13 -20.93 -8.06
CA ARG A 124 7.20 -21.62 -8.95
C ARG A 124 5.87 -20.87 -8.96
N LEU A 125 5.10 -21.04 -10.04
CA LEU A 125 3.81 -20.36 -10.17
C LEU A 125 2.83 -20.71 -9.04
N ASN A 126 2.93 -21.91 -8.44
CA ASN A 126 2.11 -22.31 -7.30
C ASN A 126 2.55 -21.70 -5.95
N GLU A 127 3.71 -21.05 -5.90
CA GLU A 127 4.22 -20.28 -4.76
C GLU A 127 3.86 -18.79 -4.89
N ILE A 128 3.24 -18.40 -6.01
CA ILE A 128 2.75 -17.04 -6.28
C ILE A 128 1.23 -17.01 -6.11
N SER A 129 0.76 -16.17 -5.19
CA SER A 129 -0.66 -16.02 -4.87
C SER A 129 -1.23 -14.72 -5.42
N LEU A 130 -2.42 -14.80 -6.02
CA LEU A 130 -3.22 -13.65 -6.44
C LEU A 130 -4.28 -13.35 -5.39
N PHE A 131 -4.21 -12.18 -4.78
CA PHE A 131 -5.23 -11.67 -3.87
C PHE A 131 -6.19 -10.75 -4.61
N ILE A 132 -7.48 -10.99 -4.41
CA ILE A 132 -8.57 -10.18 -4.95
C ILE A 132 -9.34 -9.57 -3.79
N LEU A 133 -9.29 -8.25 -3.70
CA LEU A 133 -9.95 -7.49 -2.65
C LEU A 133 -11.21 -6.83 -3.19
N ASN A 134 -12.36 -7.11 -2.57
CA ASN A 134 -13.59 -6.37 -2.81
C ASN A 134 -13.61 -5.15 -1.88
N THR A 135 -13.58 -3.95 -2.44
CA THR A 135 -13.48 -2.70 -1.68
C THR A 135 -14.80 -2.26 -1.02
N ARG A 136 -15.91 -2.96 -1.29
CA ARG A 136 -17.19 -2.70 -0.61
C ARG A 136 -17.09 -3.00 0.89
N GLY A 137 -17.55 -2.07 1.71
CA GLY A 137 -17.59 -2.21 3.17
C GLY A 137 -16.34 -1.70 3.88
N PHE A 138 -15.30 -1.31 3.14
CA PHE A 138 -14.16 -0.60 3.72
C PHE A 138 -14.53 0.87 4.04
N PRO A 139 -14.04 1.43 5.16
CA PRO A 139 -14.20 2.85 5.46
C PRO A 139 -13.63 3.75 4.36
N GLU A 140 -14.21 4.94 4.19
CA GLU A 140 -13.60 6.01 3.39
C GLU A 140 -12.18 6.30 3.92
N GLY A 141 -11.25 6.59 3.00
CA GLY A 141 -9.85 6.81 3.35
C GLY A 141 -9.05 5.52 3.48
N THR A 142 -9.64 4.34 3.30
CA THR A 142 -8.85 3.09 3.24
C THR A 142 -7.90 3.06 2.04
N PHE A 143 -8.37 3.53 0.89
CA PHE A 143 -7.63 3.47 -0.37
C PHE A 143 -7.49 4.88 -0.96
N ILE A 144 -6.36 5.10 -1.62
CA ILE A 144 -6.07 6.29 -2.39
C ILE A 144 -5.43 5.86 -3.71
N LYS A 145 -5.72 6.60 -4.78
CA LYS A 145 -5.01 6.43 -6.04
C LYS A 145 -3.63 7.08 -5.91
N ASP A 146 -2.59 6.37 -6.31
CA ASP A 146 -1.20 6.86 -6.37
C ASP A 146 -1.09 8.26 -7.02
N THR A 147 -1.75 8.48 -8.15
CA THR A 147 -1.74 9.78 -8.84
C THR A 147 -2.38 10.91 -8.03
N ASP A 148 -3.35 10.60 -7.16
CA ASP A 148 -3.95 11.60 -6.27
C ASP A 148 -2.98 11.92 -5.12
N ALA A 149 -2.35 10.91 -4.52
CA ALA A 149 -1.33 11.10 -3.49
C ALA A 149 -0.15 11.94 -4.02
N MET A 150 0.34 11.62 -5.22
CA MET A 150 1.39 12.39 -5.88
C MET A 150 0.98 13.83 -6.14
N LYS A 151 -0.25 14.09 -6.62
CA LYS A 151 -0.74 15.47 -6.84
C LYS A 151 -0.79 16.29 -5.57
N ALA A 152 -1.12 15.67 -4.43
CA ALA A 152 -1.15 16.33 -3.14
C ALA A 152 0.26 16.66 -2.63
N LEU A 153 1.27 15.89 -3.00
CA LEU A 153 2.65 16.01 -2.48
C LEU A 153 3.66 16.60 -3.48
N LYS A 154 3.28 16.80 -4.76
CA LYS A 154 4.19 17.29 -5.82
C LYS A 154 4.88 18.63 -5.53
N GLY A 155 4.32 19.45 -4.65
CA GLY A 155 4.90 20.74 -4.28
C GLY A 155 6.12 20.62 -3.36
N TYR A 156 6.34 19.43 -2.78
CA TYR A 156 7.34 19.18 -1.74
C TYR A 156 8.46 18.24 -2.21
N SER A 157 8.43 17.78 -3.47
CA SER A 157 9.47 16.91 -4.04
C SER A 157 9.52 17.07 -5.56
N THR A 158 10.71 17.40 -6.07
CA THR A 158 10.98 17.39 -7.52
C THR A 158 10.84 15.99 -8.10
N ASP A 159 11.23 14.96 -7.36
CA ASP A 159 11.10 13.56 -7.80
C ASP A 159 9.65 13.16 -8.04
N ILE A 160 8.73 13.51 -7.14
CA ILE A 160 7.29 13.25 -7.31
C ILE A 160 6.73 14.06 -8.47
N LYS A 161 7.16 15.31 -8.63
CA LYS A 161 6.73 16.16 -9.74
C LYS A 161 7.14 15.54 -11.07
N ASP A 162 8.40 15.15 -11.21
CA ASP A 162 8.93 14.53 -12.43
C ASP A 162 8.20 13.22 -12.73
N PHE A 163 7.93 12.39 -11.69
CA PHE A 163 7.20 11.12 -11.85
C PHE A 163 5.76 11.29 -12.37
N LEU A 164 5.13 12.45 -12.17
CA LEU A 164 3.80 12.77 -12.68
C LEU A 164 3.79 13.27 -14.13
N GLU A 165 4.93 13.73 -14.64
CA GLU A 165 5.05 14.31 -15.98
C GLU A 165 5.42 13.26 -17.06
N PHE A 166 5.68 12.01 -16.65
CA PHE A 166 5.86 10.84 -17.52
C PHE A 166 4.56 10.01 -17.64
#